data_AF-A0A960E9D8-F1
#
_entry.id   AF-A0A960E9D8-F1
#
_cell.length_a   1.000
_cell.length_b   1.000
_cell.length_c   1.000
_cell.angle_alpha   90.00
_cell.angle_beta   90.00
_cell.angle_gamma   90.00
#
_symmetry.space_group_name_H-M   'P 1'
#
loop_
_entity.id
_entity.type
_entity.pdbx_description
1 polymer ?
#
loop_
_entity_poly.entity_id
_entity_poly.type
_entity_poly.pdbx_seq_one_letter_code
_entity_poly.pdbx_strand_id
1 'polypeptide(L)'
;MNDAPISIEQSDDTITIRGEVDAHTAPMVRTTAEPMLARGTLRIELSGVEFIDSSGLGVLVALTERAREQGGDLIVVAPSRPVVRLLQISGLDGHITTES
;
A
#
# COMPACT_ATOMS: atom_id res chain seq x y z
N MET A 1 8.08 19.44 16.69
CA MET A 1 8.96 18.44 16.07
C MET A 1 8.15 17.16 16.01
N ASN A 2 7.38 17.00 14.93
CA ASN A 2 6.65 15.78 14.58
C ASN A 2 6.45 15.87 13.07
N ASP A 3 7.52 15.63 12.33
CA ASP A 3 7.35 15.17 10.96
C ASP A 3 6.93 13.71 11.10
N ALA A 4 5.66 13.41 10.82
CA ALA A 4 5.23 12.02 10.76
C ALA A 4 6.13 11.32 9.72
N PRO A 5 6.68 10.13 10.01
CA PRO A 5 7.60 9.43 9.11
C PRO A 5 6.91 8.96 7.81
N ILE A 6 5.62 9.24 7.64
CA ILE A 6 4.80 8.89 6.50
C ILE A 6 3.99 10.11 6.04
N SER A 7 3.92 10.31 4.72
CA SER A 7 2.95 11.19 4.07
C SER A 7 2.00 10.34 3.23
N ILE A 8 0.70 10.66 3.28
CA ILE A 8 -0.34 9.99 2.51
C ILE A 8 -1.20 11.05 1.83
N GLU A 9 -1.26 10.99 0.51
CA GLU A 9 -2.03 11.90 -0.33
C GLU A 9 -3.08 11.11 -1.11
N GLN A 10 -4.32 11.60 -1.17
CA GLN A 10 -5.43 10.97 -1.89
C GLN A 10 -5.79 11.82 -3.11
N SER A 11 -5.86 11.19 -4.29
CA SER A 11 -6.35 11.80 -5.52
C SER A 11 -7.18 10.79 -6.30
N ASP A 12 -8.46 11.08 -6.51
CA ASP A 12 -9.43 10.20 -7.19
C ASP A 12 -9.47 8.77 -6.63
N ASP A 13 -8.96 7.79 -7.38
CA ASP A 13 -8.86 6.37 -7.04
C ASP A 13 -7.44 5.96 -6.62
N THR A 14 -6.56 6.93 -6.37
CA THR A 14 -5.13 6.73 -6.11
C THR A 14 -4.74 7.29 -4.75
N ILE A 15 -3.97 6.50 -3.99
CA ILE A 15 -3.29 6.91 -2.76
C ILE A 15 -1.80 6.93 -3.03
N THR A 16 -1.16 8.07 -2.82
CA THR A 16 0.30 8.21 -2.89
C THR A 16 0.88 8.15 -1.50
N ILE A 17 1.84 7.26 -1.27
CA ILE A 17 2.51 7.08 0.03
C ILE A 17 3.99 7.40 -0.10
N ARG A 18 4.51 8.18 0.86
CA ARG A 18 5.93 8.52 0.96
C ARG A 18 6.44 8.34 2.37
N GLY A 19 7.73 8.01 2.51
CA GLY A 19 8.39 7.77 3.79
C GLY A 19 8.39 6.29 4.19
N GLU A 20 8.11 6.00 5.46
CA GLU A 20 8.26 4.67 6.06
C GLU A 20 6.91 3.99 6.31
N VAL A 21 6.79 2.72 5.88
CA VAL A 21 5.60 1.88 6.10
C VAL A 21 5.95 0.73 7.04
N ASP A 22 5.70 0.91 8.33
CA ASP A 22 6.07 -0.04 9.38
C ASP A 22 4.87 -0.37 10.30
N ALA A 23 5.10 -1.10 11.39
CA ALA A 23 4.07 -1.41 12.38
C ALA A 23 3.37 -0.16 12.97
N HIS A 24 4.04 1.00 13.02
CA HIS A 24 3.49 2.24 13.55
C HIS A 24 2.65 2.99 12.52
N THR A 25 3.08 3.00 11.25
CA THR A 25 2.41 3.75 10.18
C THR A 25 1.41 2.93 9.36
N ALA A 26 1.52 1.59 9.37
CA ALA A 26 0.58 0.69 8.68
C ALA A 26 -0.90 0.93 9.04
N PRO A 27 -1.29 1.19 10.31
CA PRO A 27 -2.67 1.55 10.63
C PRO A 27 -3.17 2.79 9.87
N MET A 28 -2.31 3.78 9.64
CA MET A 28 -2.68 4.99 8.88
C MET A 28 -2.97 4.68 7.41
N VAL A 29 -2.16 3.80 6.80
CA VAL A 29 -2.39 3.31 5.43
C VAL A 29 -3.73 2.60 5.33
N ARG A 30 -4.01 1.68 6.27
CA ARG A 30 -5.28 0.96 6.33
C ARG A 30 -6.48 1.91 6.44
N THR A 31 -6.48 2.80 7.43
CA THR A 31 -7.59 3.73 7.68
C THR A 31 -7.84 4.67 6.50
N THR A 32 -6.80 5.01 5.74
CA THR A 32 -6.91 5.84 4.54
C THR A 32 -7.48 5.04 3.36
N ALA A 33 -7.03 3.80 3.15
CA ALA A 33 -7.39 2.98 2.00
C ALA A 33 -8.78 2.33 2.11
N GLU A 34 -9.17 1.85 3.29
CA GLU A 34 -10.42 1.10 3.48
C GLU A 34 -11.68 1.81 2.93
N PRO A 35 -11.89 3.12 3.15
CA PRO A 35 -13.06 3.83 2.62
C PRO A 35 -13.09 3.94 1.09
N MET A 36 -11.93 3.79 0.42
CA MET A 36 -11.80 3.90 -1.02
C MET A 36 -12.04 2.57 -1.74
N LEU A 37 -11.89 1.43 -1.04
CA LEU A 37 -12.09 0.09 -1.62
C LEU A 37 -13.49 -0.12 -2.20
N ALA A 38 -14.51 0.50 -1.60
CA ALA A 38 -15.90 0.37 -2.06
C ALA A 38 -16.17 1.08 -3.41
N ARG A 39 -15.19 1.82 -3.93
CA ARG A 39 -15.31 2.60 -5.17
C ARG A 39 -14.82 1.83 -6.41
N GLY A 40 -14.36 0.59 -6.25
CA GLY A 40 -13.85 -0.25 -7.33
C GLY A 40 -12.34 -0.52 -7.17
N THR A 41 -11.57 -0.28 -8.23
CA THR A 41 -10.11 -0.49 -8.20
C THR A 41 -9.42 0.67 -7.48
N LEU A 42 -8.67 0.37 -6.43
CA LEU A 42 -7.81 1.34 -5.73
C LEU A 42 -6.37 1.20 -6.20
N ARG A 43 -5.72 2.31 -6.50
CA ARG A 43 -4.28 2.39 -6.80
C ARG A 43 -3.53 2.89 -5.57
N ILE A 44 -2.42 2.24 -5.23
CA ILE A 44 -1.50 2.71 -4.20
C ILE A 44 -0.13 2.93 -4.83
N GLU A 45 0.24 4.19 -5.01
CA GLU A 45 1.53 4.61 -5.55
C GLU A 45 2.58 4.66 -4.44
N LEU A 46 3.65 3.87 -4.60
CA LEU A 46 4.67 3.63 -3.56
C LEU A 46 6.08 4.09 -4.01
N SER A 47 6.18 5.02 -4.95
CA SER A 47 7.48 5.43 -5.50
C SER A 47 8.35 6.16 -4.47
N GLY A 48 7.70 6.87 -3.54
CA GLY A 48 8.36 7.60 -2.45
C GLY A 48 8.50 6.82 -1.13
N VAL A 49 8.21 5.52 -1.12
CA VAL A 49 8.42 4.68 0.07
C VAL A 49 9.89 4.32 0.21
N GLU A 50 10.51 4.80 1.28
CA GLU A 50 11.94 4.61 1.56
C GLU A 50 12.20 3.33 2.37
N PHE A 51 11.21 2.89 3.15
CA PHE A 51 11.29 1.70 3.99
C PHE A 51 9.91 1.02 4.11
N ILE A 52 9.91 -0.31 4.15
CA ILE A 52 8.74 -1.12 4.46
C ILE A 52 9.15 -2.37 5.24
N ASP A 53 8.34 -2.80 6.21
CA ASP A 53 8.54 -4.05 6.95
C ASP A 53 7.43 -5.09 6.65
N SER A 54 7.41 -6.18 7.41
CA SER A 54 6.36 -7.21 7.28
C SER A 54 4.97 -6.71 7.63
N SER A 55 4.84 -5.73 8.54
CA SER A 55 3.58 -5.11 8.93
C SER A 55 3.01 -4.28 7.78
N GLY A 56 3.86 -3.51 7.10
CA GLY A 56 3.49 -2.75 5.91
C GLY A 56 3.02 -3.63 4.77
N LEU A 57 3.75 -4.71 4.46
CA LEU A 57 3.30 -5.70 3.48
C LEU A 57 1.98 -6.37 3.87
N GLY A 58 1.84 -6.75 5.15
CA GLY A 58 0.62 -7.36 5.66
C GLY A 58 -0.60 -6.47 5.49
N VAL A 59 -0.42 -5.15 5.58
CA VAL A 59 -1.48 -4.18 5.31
C VAL A 59 -1.87 -4.17 3.82
N LEU A 60 -0.89 -4.20 2.91
CA LEU A 60 -1.16 -4.23 1.46
C LEU A 60 -1.89 -5.51 1.05
N VAL A 61 -1.49 -6.66 1.59
CA VAL A 61 -2.17 -7.94 1.36
C VAL A 61 -3.61 -7.88 1.86
N ALA A 62 -3.82 -7.47 3.11
CA ALA A 62 -5.16 -7.43 3.69
C ALA A 62 -6.08 -6.44 2.97
N LEU A 63 -5.56 -5.31 2.48
CA LEU A 63 -6.31 -4.37 1.65
C LEU A 63 -6.65 -4.96 0.29
N THR A 64 -5.73 -5.70 -0.34
CA THR A 64 -5.96 -6.39 -1.62
C THR A 64 -7.07 -7.42 -1.50
N GLU A 65 -7.04 -8.26 -0.46
CA GLU A 65 -8.10 -9.24 -0.18
C GLU A 65 -9.44 -8.54 0.04
N ARG A 66 -9.48 -7.48 0.85
CA ARG A 66 -10.70 -6.72 1.11
C ARG A 66 -11.24 -6.00 -0.14
N ALA A 67 -10.37 -5.50 -1.01
CA ALA A 67 -10.78 -4.90 -2.28
C ALA A 67 -11.52 -5.91 -3.15
N ARG A 68 -10.96 -7.13 -3.25
CA ARG A 68 -11.53 -8.25 -4.01
C ARG A 68 -12.84 -8.74 -3.43
N GLU A 69 -12.96 -8.80 -2.10
CA GLU A 69 -14.23 -9.10 -1.41
C GLU A 69 -15.35 -8.09 -1.76
N GLN A 70 -14.98 -6.84 -2.07
CA GLN A 70 -15.92 -5.78 -2.47
C GLN A 70 -16.15 -5.69 -3.98
N GLY A 71 -15.60 -6.62 -4.76
CA GLY A 71 -15.74 -6.65 -6.22
C GLY A 71 -14.79 -5.71 -6.98
N GLY A 72 -13.81 -5.13 -6.29
CA GLY A 72 -12.72 -4.33 -6.87
C GLY A 72 -11.39 -5.08 -6.88
N ASP A 73 -10.29 -4.32 -6.96
CA ASP A 73 -8.93 -4.83 -6.78
C ASP A 73 -8.04 -3.72 -6.21
N LEU A 74 -6.85 -4.09 -5.73
CA LEU A 74 -5.82 -3.14 -5.33
C LEU A 74 -4.61 -3.30 -6.25
N ILE A 75 -4.19 -2.20 -6.86
CA ILE A 75 -3.01 -2.15 -7.73
C ILE A 75 -1.93 -1.33 -7.04
N VAL A 76 -0.77 -1.94 -6.81
CA VAL A 76 0.42 -1.23 -6.35
C VAL A 76 1.13 -0.61 -7.54
N VAL A 77 1.25 0.71 -7.55
CA VAL A 77 1.83 1.51 -8.63
C VAL A 77 3.24 1.97 -8.25
N ALA A 78 4.17 1.88 -9.20
CA ALA A 78 5.56 2.30 -9.08
C ALA A 78 6.23 1.87 -7.74
N PRO A 79 6.19 0.57 -7.36
CA PRO A 79 6.76 0.13 -6.11
C PRO A 79 8.25 0.44 -6.04
N SER A 80 8.66 1.11 -4.96
CA SER A 80 10.08 1.40 -4.73
C SER A 80 10.90 0.12 -4.55
N ARG A 81 12.23 0.21 -4.70
CA ARG A 81 13.13 -0.94 -4.54
C ARG A 81 12.95 -1.70 -3.21
N PRO A 82 12.82 -1.03 -2.04
CA PRO A 82 12.50 -1.71 -0.78
C PRO A 82 11.22 -2.54 -0.87
N VAL A 83 10.16 -1.99 -1.46
CA VAL A 83 8.85 -2.67 -1.60
C VAL A 83 8.96 -3.90 -2.49
N VAL A 84 9.54 -3.76 -3.69
CA VAL A 84 9.73 -4.89 -4.62
C VAL A 84 10.54 -6.00 -3.97
N ARG A 85 11.64 -5.65 -3.29
CA ARG A 85 12.52 -6.63 -2.62
C ARG A 85 11.77 -7.40 -1.54
N LEU A 86 10.97 -6.72 -0.73
CA LEU A 86 10.22 -7.34 0.36
C LEU A 86 9.08 -8.22 -0.15
N LEU A 87 8.37 -7.81 -1.21
CA LEU A 87 7.38 -8.66 -1.89
C LEU A 87 8.00 -9.96 -2.40
N GLN A 88 9.18 -9.89 -3.02
CA GLN A 88 9.90 -11.07 -3.52
C GLN A 88 10.37 -12.00 -2.39
N ILE A 89 10.96 -11.46 -1.33
CA ILE A 89 11.45 -12.27 -0.21
C ILE A 89 10.29 -12.94 0.55
N SER A 90 9.14 -12.27 0.64
CA SER A 90 7.96 -12.78 1.31
C SER A 90 7.11 -13.73 0.45
N GLY A 91 7.40 -13.86 -0.85
CA GLY A 91 6.61 -14.67 -1.79
C GLY A 91 5.22 -14.10 -2.08
N LEU A 92 5.04 -12.78 -1.91
CA LEU A 92 3.77 -12.07 -2.10
C LEU A 92 3.63 -11.39 -3.47
N ASP A 93 4.64 -11.53 -4.33
CA ASP A 93 4.65 -11.01 -5.70
C ASP A 93 3.50 -11.52 -6.58
N GLY A 94 3.00 -12.73 -6.32
CA GLY A 94 1.82 -13.30 -6.99
C GLY A 94 0.47 -12.96 -6.34
N HIS A 95 0.47 -12.37 -5.14
CA HIS A 95 -0.77 -12.07 -4.41
C HIS A 95 -1.30 -10.66 -4.71
N ILE A 96 -0.39 -9.73 -5.01
CA ILE A 96 -0.67 -8.31 -5.20
C ILE A 96 -0.41 -7.93 -6.66
N THR A 97 -1.38 -7.28 -7.29
CA THR A 97 -1.23 -6.73 -8.65
C THR A 97 -0.27 -5.54 -8.60
N THR A 98 0.79 -5.54 -9.43
CA THR A 98 1.77 -4.44 -9.49
C THR A 98 1.84 -3.84 -10.89
N GLU A 99 1.99 -2.51 -10.96
CA GLU A 99 2.20 -1.72 -12.18
C GLU A 99 3.46 -0.88 -11.98
N SER A 100 4.43 -0.97 -12.90
CA SER A 100 5.73 -0.26 -12.83
C SER A 100 5.78 0.96 -13.72
#